data_AF-A0A4Q3CHE0-F1
#
_entry.id   AF-A0A4Q3CHE0-F1
#
_cell.length_a   1.000
_cell.length_b   1.000
_cell.length_c   1.000
_cell.angle_alpha   90.00
_cell.angle_beta   90.00
_cell.angle_gamma   90.00
#
_symmetry.space_group_name_H-M   'P 1'
#
loop_
_entity.id
_entity.type
_entity.pdbx_description
1 polymer ?
#
loop_
_entity_poly.entity_id
_entity_poly.type
_entity_poly.pdbx_seq_one_letter_code
_entity_poly.pdbx_strand_id
1 'polypeptide(L)'
;MTDPQTLARIADALERLAPPPAPHADPAAHPAYVWRDGGLAEARAFSPLPLDLLTGIDAQKSALLENARRLAKGAAAHDVLLWGSRGAGKSALVKATVGHLRGEGHDVALIEVATDQVEALPHLFALIADVPRAFVLFLDDLGFDEGA
;
A
#
# COMPACT_ATOMS: atom_id res chain seq x y z
N MET A 1 41.36 0.31 10.66
CA MET A 1 40.83 -1.07 10.62
C MET A 1 39.98 -1.26 11.86
N THR A 2 38.67 -1.30 11.72
CA THR A 2 37.76 -1.55 12.85
C THR A 2 37.93 -3.00 13.28
N ASP A 3 38.21 -3.23 14.56
CA ASP A 3 38.40 -4.56 15.13
C ASP A 3 37.09 -5.38 15.03
N PRO A 4 37.11 -6.58 14.40
CA PRO A 4 35.94 -7.44 14.26
C PRO A 4 35.24 -7.78 15.58
N GLN A 5 35.98 -7.87 16.69
CA GLN A 5 35.38 -8.14 18.00
C GLN A 5 34.60 -6.94 18.52
N THR A 6 35.07 -5.73 18.25
CA THR A 6 34.35 -4.50 18.57
C THR A 6 33.03 -4.41 17.79
N LEU A 7 33.03 -4.77 16.50
CA LEU A 7 31.79 -4.81 15.69
C LEU A 7 30.79 -5.85 16.19
N ALA A 8 31.25 -7.06 16.55
CA ALA A 8 30.39 -8.10 17.12
C ALA A 8 29.75 -7.67 18.44
N ARG A 9 30.52 -7.04 19.34
CA ARG A 9 29.99 -6.52 20.62
C ARG A 9 28.95 -5.42 20.43
N ILE A 10 29.10 -4.59 19.40
CA ILE A 10 28.11 -3.57 19.04
C ILE A 10 26.85 -4.23 18.48
N ALA A 11 26.97 -5.20 17.58
CA ALA A 11 25.84 -5.95 17.04
C ALA A 11 25.05 -6.65 18.17
N ASP A 12 25.72 -7.38 19.06
CA ASP A 12 25.09 -8.05 20.20
C ASP A 12 24.39 -7.06 21.15
N ALA A 13 24.95 -5.86 21.33
CA ALA A 13 24.34 -4.82 22.15
C ALA A 13 23.11 -4.21 21.49
N LEU A 14 23.14 -4.03 20.16
CA LEU A 14 22.01 -3.56 19.38
C LEU A 14 20.88 -4.59 19.32
N GLU A 15 21.18 -5.87 19.14
CA GLU A 15 20.18 -6.95 19.14
C GLU A 15 19.44 -7.06 20.49
N ARG A 16 20.13 -6.86 21.62
CA ARG A 16 19.49 -6.82 22.95
C ARG A 16 18.61 -5.60 23.18
N LEU A 17 18.87 -4.50 22.45
CA LEU A 17 18.11 -3.25 22.57
C LEU A 17 16.97 -3.15 21.53
N ALA A 18 17.06 -3.92 20.45
CA ALA A 18 16.04 -3.94 19.42
C ALA A 18 14.78 -4.65 19.94
N PRO A 19 13.62 -4.00 19.97
CA PRO A 19 12.37 -4.70 20.23
C PRO A 19 12.15 -5.77 19.15
N PRO A 20 11.49 -6.90 19.47
CA PRO A 20 11.12 -7.90 18.47
C PRO A 20 10.37 -7.22 17.30
N PRO A 21 10.58 -7.65 16.05
CA PRO A 21 9.83 -7.14 14.91
C PRO A 21 8.35 -7.20 15.24
N ALA A 22 7.63 -6.09 15.00
CA ALA A 22 6.19 -6.08 15.20
C ALA A 22 5.57 -7.20 14.35
N PRO A 23 4.65 -8.01 14.91
CA PRO A 23 4.02 -9.06 14.15
C PRO A 23 3.31 -8.46 12.92
N HIS A 24 3.38 -9.17 11.80
CA HIS A 24 2.68 -8.76 10.59
C HIS A 24 1.17 -8.78 10.84
N ALA A 25 0.48 -7.76 10.32
CA ALA A 25 -0.96 -7.63 10.42
C ALA A 25 -1.66 -8.75 9.63
N ASP A 26 -2.77 -9.24 10.16
CA ASP A 26 -3.66 -10.14 9.45
C ASP A 26 -4.20 -9.44 8.19
N PRO A 27 -3.98 -9.98 6.97
CA PRO A 27 -4.46 -9.38 5.72
C PRO A 27 -5.98 -9.22 5.64
N ALA A 28 -6.77 -9.92 6.46
CA ALA A 28 -8.22 -9.82 6.50
C ALA A 28 -8.75 -8.79 7.53
N ALA A 29 -7.92 -8.31 8.46
CA ALA A 29 -8.41 -7.59 9.64
C ALA A 29 -8.64 -6.09 9.42
N HIS A 30 -7.93 -5.45 8.49
CA HIS A 30 -7.89 -3.99 8.34
C HIS A 30 -8.31 -3.51 6.94
N PRO A 31 -8.82 -2.28 6.82
CA PRO A 31 -9.19 -1.69 5.54
C PRO A 31 -7.99 -1.22 4.71
N ALA A 32 -6.84 -1.01 5.35
CA ALA A 32 -5.64 -0.57 4.67
C ALA A 32 -4.36 -0.99 5.41
N TYR A 33 -3.30 -1.17 4.64
CA TYR A 33 -1.99 -1.63 5.09
C TYR A 33 -0.88 -0.82 4.47
N VAL A 34 0.29 -0.86 5.10
CA VAL A 34 1.58 -0.46 4.53
C VAL A 34 2.45 -1.70 4.45
N TRP A 35 3.03 -1.95 3.28
CA TRP A 35 4.05 -2.98 3.08
C TRP A 35 5.41 -2.46 3.56
N ARG A 36 5.97 -3.10 4.59
CA ARG A 36 7.29 -2.75 5.12
C ARG A 36 7.92 -3.93 5.83
N ASP A 37 9.24 -3.97 5.87
CA ASP A 37 9.99 -4.98 6.64
C ASP A 37 9.58 -6.43 6.32
N GLY A 38 9.21 -6.70 5.06
CA GLY A 38 8.80 -8.04 4.61
C GLY A 38 7.39 -8.47 5.04
N GLY A 39 6.53 -7.57 5.51
CA GLY A 39 5.14 -7.92 5.77
C GLY A 39 4.17 -6.74 5.84
N LEU A 40 2.91 -7.07 6.14
CA LEU A 40 1.85 -6.08 6.28
C LEU A 40 1.92 -5.41 7.65
N ALA A 41 1.81 -4.09 7.67
CA ALA A 41 1.50 -3.32 8.86
C ALA A 41 0.16 -2.62 8.66
N GLU A 42 -0.68 -2.52 9.70
CA GLU A 42 -1.89 -1.71 9.64
C GLU A 42 -1.56 -0.25 9.27
N ALA A 43 -2.27 0.30 8.29
CA ALA A 43 -2.20 1.72 7.99
C ALA A 43 -2.93 2.50 9.10
N ARG A 44 -2.15 3.10 10.01
CA ARG A 44 -2.71 3.90 11.10
C ARG A 44 -3.58 5.03 10.54
N ALA A 45 -4.81 5.14 11.05
CA ALA A 45 -5.77 6.19 10.68
C ALA A 45 -6.19 6.21 9.20
N PHE A 46 -6.51 5.05 8.63
CA PHE A 46 -7.18 4.98 7.32
C PHE A 46 -8.60 5.58 7.39
N SER A 47 -8.69 6.89 7.16
CA SER A 47 -9.91 7.69 7.14
C SER A 47 -9.99 8.44 5.81
N PRO A 48 -10.42 7.76 4.73
CA PRO A 48 -10.48 8.38 3.41
C PRO A 48 -11.55 9.47 3.33
N LEU A 49 -11.26 10.52 2.58
CA LEU A 49 -12.24 11.57 2.28
C LEU A 49 -13.38 10.99 1.42
N PRO A 50 -14.63 11.47 1.57
CA PRO A 50 -15.71 11.16 0.64
C PRO A 50 -15.32 11.52 -0.79
N LEU A 51 -15.64 10.63 -1.73
CA LEU A 51 -15.27 10.78 -3.15
C LEU A 51 -15.83 12.08 -3.78
N ASP A 52 -16.98 12.54 -3.30
CA ASP A 52 -17.65 13.77 -3.78
C ASP A 52 -16.91 15.06 -3.39
N LEU A 53 -16.04 15.02 -2.38
CA LEU A 53 -15.20 16.17 -2.01
C LEU A 53 -14.05 16.40 -3.00
N LEU A 54 -13.72 15.41 -3.83
CA LEU A 54 -12.69 15.55 -4.85
C LEU A 54 -13.32 16.12 -6.13
N THR A 55 -13.18 17.43 -6.33
CA THR A 55 -13.84 18.15 -7.44
C THR A 55 -12.90 18.34 -8.64
N GLY A 56 -13.46 18.53 -9.85
CA GLY A 56 -12.70 18.82 -11.07
C GLY A 56 -12.01 17.60 -11.71
N ILE A 57 -12.26 16.39 -11.20
CA ILE A 57 -11.65 15.13 -11.66
C ILE A 57 -12.68 14.01 -11.89
N ASP A 58 -13.90 14.37 -12.32
CA ASP A 58 -15.03 13.43 -12.41
C ASP A 58 -14.76 12.25 -13.36
N ALA A 59 -14.09 12.50 -14.48
CA ALA A 59 -13.71 11.44 -15.42
C ALA A 59 -12.72 10.43 -14.79
N GLN A 60 -11.71 10.92 -14.08
CA GLN A 60 -10.71 10.08 -13.40
C GLN A 60 -11.34 9.30 -12.23
N LYS A 61 -12.23 9.95 -11.46
CA LYS A 61 -13.01 9.30 -10.41
C LYS A 61 -13.84 8.15 -10.96
N SER A 62 -14.61 8.40 -12.01
CA SER A 62 -15.48 7.39 -12.62
C SER A 62 -14.67 6.21 -13.16
N ALA A 63 -13.60 6.48 -13.91
CA ALA A 63 -12.75 5.44 -14.48
C ALA A 63 -12.06 4.58 -13.41
N LEU A 64 -11.46 5.21 -12.39
CA LEU A 64 -10.79 4.49 -11.31
C LEU A 64 -11.78 3.70 -10.46
N LEU A 65 -12.92 4.30 -10.12
CA LEU A 65 -13.95 3.65 -9.32
C LEU A 65 -14.53 2.42 -10.02
N GLU A 66 -14.83 2.52 -11.32
CA GLU A 66 -15.34 1.39 -12.07
C GLU A 66 -14.32 0.26 -12.19
N ASN A 67 -13.05 0.59 -12.44
CA ASN A 67 -11.98 -0.40 -12.47
C ASN A 67 -11.79 -1.10 -11.11
N ALA A 68 -11.78 -0.32 -10.03
CA ALA A 68 -11.64 -0.85 -8.67
C ALA A 68 -12.88 -1.66 -8.24
N ARG A 69 -14.08 -1.31 -8.70
CA ARG A 69 -15.30 -2.09 -8.48
C ARG A 69 -15.25 -3.44 -9.18
N ARG A 70 -14.70 -3.50 -10.39
CA ARG A 70 -14.45 -4.78 -11.08
C ARG A 70 -13.50 -5.65 -10.29
N LEU A 71 -12.38 -5.09 -9.81
CA LEU A 71 -11.43 -5.78 -8.94
C LEU A 71 -12.11 -6.31 -7.67
N ALA A 72 -12.90 -5.47 -7.00
CA ALA A 72 -13.62 -5.84 -5.78
C ALA A 72 -14.67 -6.95 -5.96
N LYS A 73 -15.10 -7.21 -7.21
CA LYS A 73 -16.02 -8.29 -7.59
C LYS A 73 -15.29 -9.53 -8.12
N GLY A 74 -13.95 -9.56 -8.08
CA GLY A 74 -13.15 -10.64 -8.67
C GLY A 74 -13.18 -10.67 -10.20
N ALA A 75 -13.61 -9.59 -10.85
CA ALA A 75 -13.57 -9.45 -12.30
C ALA A 75 -12.22 -8.89 -12.75
N ALA A 76 -11.89 -9.08 -14.04
CA ALA A 76 -10.69 -8.48 -14.64
C ALA A 76 -10.67 -6.96 -14.40
N ALA A 77 -9.55 -6.46 -13.90
CA ALA A 77 -9.26 -5.05 -13.67
C ALA A 77 -7.88 -4.72 -14.24
N HIS A 78 -7.63 -3.45 -14.48
CA HIS A 78 -6.39 -2.96 -15.08
C HIS A 78 -5.49 -2.30 -14.04
N ASP A 79 -4.18 -2.37 -14.28
CA ASP A 79 -3.22 -1.49 -13.64
C ASP A 79 -3.46 -0.04 -14.10
N VAL A 80 -3.39 0.91 -13.16
CA VAL A 80 -3.70 2.32 -13.40
C VAL A 80 -2.51 3.20 -13.09
N LEU A 81 -2.10 4.03 -14.04
CA LEU A 81 -1.12 5.10 -13.82
C LEU A 81 -1.84 6.42 -13.52
N LEU A 82 -1.70 6.91 -12.29
CA LEU A 82 -2.15 8.25 -11.89
C LEU A 82 -0.97 9.22 -11.97
N TRP A 83 -1.10 10.28 -12.76
CA TRP A 83 -0.06 11.29 -12.96
C TRP A 83 -0.61 12.72 -12.77
N GLY A 84 0.28 13.67 -12.53
CA GLY A 84 -0.05 15.06 -12.21
C GLY A 84 0.87 15.63 -11.13
N SER A 85 0.74 16.92 -10.83
CA SER A 85 1.60 17.62 -9.86
C SER A 85 1.51 17.03 -8.44
N ARG A 86 2.54 17.31 -7.62
CA ARG A 86 2.51 17.02 -6.18
C ARG A 86 1.34 17.78 -5.55
N GLY A 87 0.55 17.10 -4.74
CA GLY A 87 -0.66 17.69 -4.14
C GLY A 87 -1.90 17.68 -5.02
N ALA A 88 -1.86 17.13 -6.25
CA ALA A 88 -3.04 17.01 -7.13
C ALA A 88 -4.09 15.97 -6.66
N GLY A 89 -3.95 15.41 -5.45
CA GLY A 89 -4.93 14.49 -4.88
C GLY A 89 -4.88 13.04 -5.39
N LYS A 90 -3.79 12.60 -6.05
CA LYS A 90 -3.65 11.21 -6.55
C LYS A 90 -3.85 10.15 -5.45
N SER A 91 -3.07 10.26 -4.37
CA SER A 91 -3.20 9.39 -3.19
C SER A 91 -4.59 9.53 -2.54
N ALA A 92 -5.12 10.76 -2.45
CA ALA A 92 -6.45 11.00 -1.91
C ALA A 92 -7.55 10.30 -2.74
N LEU A 93 -7.44 10.31 -4.07
CA LEU A 93 -8.36 9.65 -4.98
C LEU A 93 -8.36 8.12 -4.81
N VAL A 94 -7.18 7.50 -4.67
CA VAL A 94 -7.07 6.06 -4.43
C VAL A 94 -7.71 5.69 -3.09
N LYS A 95 -7.36 6.41 -2.02
CA LYS A 95 -7.91 6.20 -0.68
C LYS A 95 -9.45 6.38 -0.66
N ALA A 96 -9.93 7.45 -1.29
CA ALA A 96 -11.37 7.73 -1.42
C ALA A 96 -12.11 6.65 -2.21
N THR A 97 -11.49 6.10 -3.27
CA THR A 97 -12.08 5.02 -4.06
C THR A 97 -12.25 3.74 -3.24
N VAL A 98 -11.20 3.32 -2.51
CA VAL A 98 -11.28 2.16 -1.61
C VAL A 98 -12.30 2.40 -0.51
N GLY A 99 -12.28 3.60 0.12
CA GLY A 99 -13.24 3.99 1.14
C GLY A 99 -14.69 3.92 0.65
N HIS A 100 -14.95 4.43 -0.56
CA HIS A 100 -16.26 4.40 -1.18
C HIS A 100 -16.76 2.98 -1.42
N LEU A 101 -15.94 2.11 -2.03
CA LEU A 101 -16.31 0.71 -2.28
C LEU A 101 -16.59 -0.07 -0.99
N ARG A 102 -15.81 0.16 0.06
CA ARG A 102 -16.10 -0.43 1.38
C ARG A 102 -17.43 0.09 1.96
N GLY A 103 -17.77 1.35 1.73
CA GLY A 103 -19.07 1.93 2.07
C GLY A 103 -20.23 1.29 1.28
N GLU A 104 -19.99 0.82 0.06
CA GLU A 104 -20.94 0.01 -0.74
C GLU A 104 -21.02 -1.46 -0.27
N GLY A 105 -20.20 -1.88 0.70
CA GLY A 105 -20.17 -3.25 1.23
C GLY A 105 -19.18 -4.19 0.53
N HIS A 106 -18.32 -3.68 -0.36
CA HIS A 106 -17.28 -4.49 -0.98
C HIS A 106 -16.13 -4.78 -0.01
N ASP A 107 -15.63 -6.03 -0.02
CA ASP A 107 -14.42 -6.38 0.72
C ASP A 107 -13.17 -6.13 -0.13
N VAL A 108 -12.68 -4.88 -0.03
CA VAL A 108 -11.45 -4.42 -0.68
C VAL A 108 -10.56 -3.73 0.35
N ALA A 109 -9.26 -3.98 0.27
CA ALA A 109 -8.24 -3.31 1.06
C ALA A 109 -7.29 -2.47 0.21
N LEU A 110 -6.71 -1.45 0.81
CA LEU A 110 -5.56 -0.74 0.25
C LEU A 110 -4.25 -1.34 0.81
N ILE A 111 -3.24 -1.55 -0.03
CA ILE A 111 -1.87 -1.81 0.41
C ILE A 111 -0.98 -0.74 -0.19
N GLU A 112 -0.43 0.12 0.65
CA GLU A 112 0.58 1.10 0.24
C GLU A 112 1.94 0.40 0.18
N VAL A 113 2.60 0.48 -0.97
CA VAL A 113 3.92 -0.10 -1.23
C VAL A 113 4.86 1.01 -1.64
N ALA A 114 5.99 1.12 -0.96
CA ALA A 114 7.03 2.08 -1.35
C ALA A 114 7.72 1.63 -2.65
N THR A 115 8.11 2.58 -3.51
CA THR A 115 8.70 2.29 -4.83
C THR A 115 10.01 1.51 -4.75
N ASP A 116 10.78 1.68 -3.68
CA ASP A 116 12.00 0.92 -3.40
C ASP A 116 11.74 -0.53 -2.96
N GLN A 117 10.48 -0.91 -2.72
CA GLN A 117 10.05 -2.25 -2.33
C GLN A 117 9.42 -3.03 -3.49
N VAL A 118 9.50 -2.55 -4.73
CA VAL A 118 8.90 -3.21 -5.91
C VAL A 118 9.46 -4.63 -6.12
N GLU A 119 10.74 -4.86 -5.85
CA GLU A 119 11.36 -6.19 -5.95
C GLU A 119 10.76 -7.20 -4.97
N ALA A 120 10.15 -6.73 -3.87
CA ALA A 120 9.49 -7.56 -2.86
C ALA A 120 8.03 -7.87 -3.18
N LEU A 121 7.46 -7.36 -4.28
CA LEU A 121 6.07 -7.62 -4.68
C LEU A 121 5.72 -9.11 -4.83
N PRO A 122 6.60 -10.00 -5.38
CA PRO A 122 6.29 -11.42 -5.44
C PRO A 122 6.02 -12.04 -4.07
N HIS A 123 6.73 -11.58 -3.03
CA HIS A 123 6.49 -12.02 -1.66
C HIS A 123 5.14 -11.52 -1.16
N LEU A 124 4.84 -10.22 -1.37
CA LEU A 124 3.55 -9.66 -1.00
C LEU A 124 2.40 -10.41 -1.67
N PHE A 125 2.51 -10.72 -2.97
CA PHE A 125 1.50 -11.49 -3.69
C PHE A 125 1.30 -12.89 -3.10
N ALA A 126 2.38 -13.60 -2.77
CA ALA A 126 2.29 -14.90 -2.11
C ALA A 126 1.58 -14.81 -0.74
N LEU A 127 1.83 -13.73 0.02
CA LEU A 127 1.22 -13.51 1.33
C LEU A 127 -0.29 -13.27 1.26
N ILE A 128 -0.78 -12.60 0.21
CA ILE A 128 -2.20 -12.26 0.07
C ILE A 128 -3.00 -13.20 -0.85
N ALA A 129 -2.33 -14.14 -1.53
CA ALA A 129 -2.94 -14.97 -2.58
C ALA A 129 -4.16 -15.79 -2.12
N ASP A 130 -4.11 -16.35 -0.92
CA ASP A 130 -5.16 -17.22 -0.39
C ASP A 130 -6.22 -16.46 0.43
N VAL A 131 -6.13 -15.13 0.48
CA VAL A 131 -7.06 -14.29 1.24
C VAL A 131 -8.24 -13.93 0.32
N PRO A 132 -9.50 -14.31 0.65
CA PRO A 132 -10.65 -14.17 -0.24
C PRO A 132 -11.21 -12.74 -0.25
N ARG A 133 -10.37 -11.74 -0.55
CA ARG A 133 -10.72 -10.32 -0.66
C ARG A 133 -9.88 -9.64 -1.73
N ALA A 134 -10.35 -8.49 -2.22
CA ALA A 134 -9.60 -7.71 -3.19
C ALA A 134 -8.55 -6.82 -2.51
N PHE A 135 -7.41 -6.64 -3.16
CA PHE A 135 -6.35 -5.73 -2.71
C PHE A 135 -6.00 -4.73 -3.81
N VAL A 136 -6.16 -3.44 -3.53
CA VAL A 136 -5.61 -2.36 -4.34
C VAL A 136 -4.20 -2.09 -3.85
N LEU A 137 -3.20 -2.39 -4.67
CA LEU A 137 -1.82 -2.01 -4.40
C LEU A 137 -1.59 -0.59 -4.92
N PHE A 138 -1.10 0.29 -4.06
CA PHE A 138 -0.80 1.68 -4.38
C PHE A 138 0.70 1.93 -4.21
N LEU A 139 1.35 2.26 -5.32
CA LEU A 139 2.74 2.66 -5.37
C LEU A 139 2.80 4.18 -5.54
N ASP A 140 3.31 4.89 -4.52
CA ASP A 140 3.43 6.36 -4.57
C ASP A 140 4.81 6.78 -5.10
N ASP A 141 4.85 7.93 -5.78
CA ASP A 141 6.08 8.52 -6.33
C ASP A 141 6.91 7.54 -7.19
N LEU A 142 6.29 6.97 -8.23
CA LEU A 142 7.00 6.38 -9.38
C LEU A 142 7.69 7.51 -10.18
N GLY A 143 8.68 8.16 -9.58
CA GLY A 143 9.58 9.07 -10.26
C GLY A 143 10.59 8.26 -11.05
N PHE A 144 10.71 8.53 -12.35
CA PHE A 144 11.89 8.13 -13.08
C PHE A 144 13.02 9.03 -12.56
N ASP A 145 13.87 8.51 -11.67
CA ASP A 145 15.17 9.14 -11.45
C ASP A 145 15.88 9.14 -12.80
N GLU A 146 16.13 10.33 -13.34
CA GLU A 146 16.98 10.50 -14.51
C GLU A 146 18.38 9.98 -14.14
N GLY A 147 18.67 8.75 -14.54
CA GLY A 147 20.00 8.27 -14.92
C GLY A 147 21.09 8.27 -13.85
N ALA A 148 21.61 7.07 -13.60
CA ALA A 148 22.98 6.83 -13.16
C ALA A 148 24.04 7.66 -13.93
#